data_AF-A0A439D7U0-F1
#
_entry.id   AF-A0A439D7U0-F1
#
_cell.length_a   1.000
_cell.length_b   1.000
_cell.length_c   1.000
_cell.angle_alpha   90.00
_cell.angle_beta   90.00
_cell.angle_gamma   90.00
#
_symmetry.space_group_name_H-M   'P 1'
#
loop_
_entity.id
_entity.type
_entity.pdbx_description
1 polymer ?
#
loop_
_entity_poly.entity_id
_entity_poly.type
_entity_poly.pdbx_seq_one_letter_code
_entity_poly.pdbx_strand_id
1 'polypeptide(L)'
;MKAIAAILSLLPAALAADTCAAECGCAGCGQVASASFVQSGSSQVATAGGWATMSVSDSTIALENVSGSTLTVVVYGVVCYYISPHSSCTVTEPSNFNTNLGIQVWQHP
;
A
#
# COMPACT_ATOMS: atom_id res chain seq x y z
N MET A 1 20.52 44.33 20.40
CA MET A 1 20.61 43.98 18.96
C MET A 1 21.06 42.53 18.89
N LYS A 2 20.41 41.54 18.29
CA LYS A 2 19.36 41.46 17.26
C LYS A 2 18.74 40.06 17.41
N ALA A 3 17.41 39.98 17.48
CA ALA A 3 16.65 38.72 17.43
C ALA A 3 16.25 38.43 15.99
N ILE A 4 16.46 37.20 15.49
CA ILE A 4 15.78 36.57 14.33
C ILE A 4 15.98 35.05 14.51
N ALA A 5 15.05 34.29 15.08
CA ALA A 5 13.86 33.70 14.44
C ALA A 5 14.18 32.73 13.27
N ALA A 6 14.08 31.43 13.54
CA ALA A 6 13.67 30.34 12.64
C ALA A 6 13.77 29.05 13.46
N ILE A 7 12.78 28.61 14.26
CA ILE A 7 11.45 28.13 13.89
C ILE A 7 11.43 27.46 12.51
N LEU A 8 10.98 26.20 12.49
CA LEU A 8 10.63 25.38 11.33
C LEU A 8 11.75 24.62 10.61
N SER A 9 12.40 23.70 11.32
CA SER A 9 12.80 22.42 10.67
C SER A 9 11.88 21.26 11.08
N LEU A 10 10.68 21.57 11.57
CA LEU A 10 9.53 20.65 11.65
C LEU A 10 8.87 20.58 10.26
N LEU A 11 9.66 20.38 9.21
CA LEU A 11 9.08 20.09 7.90
C LEU A 11 8.46 18.70 7.98
N PRO A 12 7.19 18.56 7.60
CA PRO A 12 6.41 17.36 7.84
C PRO A 12 6.92 16.21 6.96
N ALA A 13 7.70 15.30 7.55
CA ALA A 13 7.91 13.96 7.01
C ALA A 13 6.60 13.12 6.97
N ALA A 14 5.46 13.72 7.34
CA ALA A 14 4.13 13.14 7.27
C ALA A 14 3.39 13.44 5.95
N LEU A 15 3.95 14.26 5.05
CA LEU A 15 3.32 14.65 3.78
C LEU A 15 4.08 14.12 2.56
N ALA A 16 4.61 12.91 2.66
CA ALA A 16 5.03 12.12 1.50
C ALA A 16 4.89 10.63 1.82
N ALA A 17 3.82 10.25 2.52
CA ALA A 17 3.30 8.91 2.29
C ALA A 17 2.86 8.93 0.83
N ASP A 18 3.68 8.36 -0.06
CA ASP A 18 3.35 8.20 -1.47
C ASP A 18 2.01 7.47 -1.52
N THR A 19 0.89 8.19 -1.62
CA THR A 19 -0.43 7.57 -1.63
C THR A 19 -0.45 6.62 -2.81
N CYS A 20 -0.65 5.33 -2.56
CA CYS A 20 -0.77 4.37 -3.64
C CYS A 20 -1.84 4.84 -4.62
N ALA A 21 -1.46 4.99 -5.89
CA ALA A 21 -2.41 5.44 -6.90
C ALA A 21 -3.43 4.33 -7.15
N ALA A 22 -4.71 4.70 -7.22
CA ALA A 22 -5.77 3.76 -7.56
C ALA A 22 -5.86 3.65 -9.09
N GLU A 23 -5.16 2.67 -9.67
CA GLU A 23 -5.30 2.33 -11.09
C GLU A 23 -6.00 0.97 -11.22
N CYS A 24 -7.20 0.98 -11.79
CA CYS A 24 -7.93 -0.25 -12.10
C CYS A 24 -7.60 -0.71 -13.52
N GLY A 25 -6.91 -1.85 -13.61
CA GLY A 25 -6.45 -2.43 -14.87
C GLY A 25 -4.93 -2.30 -15.02
N CYS A 26 -4.32 -3.35 -15.57
CA CYS A 26 -2.88 -3.45 -15.76
C CYS A 26 -2.65 -4.23 -17.04
N ALA A 27 -2.70 -3.53 -18.17
CA ALA A 27 -2.62 -4.15 -19.49
C ALA A 27 -1.23 -4.78 -19.69
N GLY A 28 -1.20 -6.09 -19.97
CA GLY A 28 0.05 -6.84 -20.12
C GLY A 28 0.70 -7.31 -18.81
N CYS A 29 0.10 -7.01 -17.66
CA CYS A 29 0.61 -7.46 -16.37
C CYS A 29 0.28 -8.92 -16.10
N GLY A 30 1.23 -9.64 -15.51
CA GLY A 30 1.03 -11.01 -15.05
C GLY A 30 0.69 -11.04 -13.56
N GLN A 31 -0.31 -11.82 -13.15
CA GLN A 31 -0.47 -12.13 -11.73
C GLN A 31 0.71 -12.99 -11.29
N VAL A 32 1.46 -12.49 -10.31
CA VAL A 32 2.68 -13.13 -9.80
C VAL A 32 2.49 -13.76 -8.42
N ALA A 33 1.50 -13.29 -7.66
CA ALA A 33 1.19 -13.85 -6.35
C ALA A 33 -0.26 -13.55 -5.93
N SER A 34 -0.69 -14.25 -4.88
CA SER A 34 -1.94 -13.97 -4.15
C SER A 34 -1.77 -14.37 -2.70
N ALA A 35 -2.48 -13.70 -1.80
CA ALA A 35 -2.48 -14.02 -0.39
C ALA A 35 -3.84 -13.73 0.25
N SER A 36 -4.21 -14.52 1.26
CA SER A 36 -5.39 -14.24 2.09
C SER A 36 -4.99 -13.41 3.29
N PHE A 37 -5.91 -12.59 3.82
CA PHE A 37 -5.67 -11.92 5.10
C PHE A 37 -5.69 -12.93 6.24
N VAL A 38 -4.77 -12.74 7.18
CA VAL A 38 -4.73 -13.42 8.46
C VAL A 38 -4.69 -12.39 9.58
N GLN A 39 -5.39 -12.67 10.68
CA GLN A 39 -5.36 -11.80 11.84
C GLN A 39 -3.96 -11.82 12.49
N SER A 40 -3.39 -10.64 12.70
CA SER A 40 -2.13 -10.44 13.41
C SER A 40 -2.29 -9.27 14.39
N GLY A 41 -2.44 -9.59 15.68
CA GLY A 41 -2.75 -8.58 16.69
C GLY A 41 -4.10 -7.91 16.43
N SER A 42 -4.12 -6.58 16.36
CA SER A 42 -5.29 -5.77 16.00
C SER A 42 -5.47 -5.57 14.48
N SER A 43 -4.57 -6.11 13.67
CA SER A 43 -4.53 -5.88 12.22
C SER A 43 -4.87 -7.13 11.43
N GLN A 44 -5.34 -6.95 10.20
CA GLN A 44 -5.49 -8.00 9.20
C GLN A 44 -4.36 -7.87 8.18
N VAL A 45 -3.59 -8.93 7.97
CA VAL A 45 -2.37 -8.87 7.15
C VAL A 45 -2.42 -9.93 6.05
N ALA A 46 -2.21 -9.52 4.81
CA ALA A 46 -2.02 -10.41 3.66
C ALA A 46 -0.60 -10.23 3.11
N THR A 47 0.20 -11.29 3.15
CA THR A 47 1.60 -11.27 2.70
C THR A 47 1.77 -12.17 1.47
N ALA A 48 1.99 -11.55 0.32
CA ALA A 48 2.44 -12.21 -0.90
C ALA A 48 3.99 -12.25 -0.88
N GLY A 49 4.54 -13.33 -0.33
CA GLY A 49 5.98 -13.46 -0.05
C GLY A 49 6.87 -13.11 -1.25
N GLY A 50 7.83 -12.20 -1.04
CA GLY A 50 8.76 -11.71 -2.07
C GLY A 50 8.21 -10.60 -2.96
N TRP A 51 6.93 -10.22 -2.81
CA TRP A 51 6.27 -9.23 -3.67
C TRP A 51 5.71 -8.06 -2.87
N ALA A 52 4.63 -8.28 -2.13
CA ALA A 52 3.94 -7.21 -1.41
C ALA A 52 3.27 -7.70 -0.12
N THR A 53 3.15 -6.79 0.84
CA THR A 53 2.42 -6.99 2.09
C THR A 53 1.36 -5.91 2.24
N MET A 54 0.11 -6.31 2.47
CA MET A 54 -0.98 -5.40 2.81
C MET A 54 -1.40 -5.63 4.26
N SER A 55 -1.40 -4.57 5.06
CA SER A 55 -1.90 -4.58 6.44
C SER A 55 -3.07 -3.61 6.56
N VAL A 56 -4.10 -4.02 7.29
CA VAL A 56 -5.31 -3.23 7.50
C VAL A 56 -5.55 -3.08 9.00
N SER A 57 -5.60 -1.84 9.46
CA SER A 57 -5.78 -1.48 10.88
C SER A 57 -6.40 -0.10 10.99
N ASP A 58 -7.36 0.07 11.91
CA ASP A 58 -7.98 1.37 12.21
C ASP A 58 -8.44 2.13 10.94
N SER A 59 -9.08 1.42 10.01
CA SER A 59 -9.54 1.93 8.71
C SER A 59 -8.42 2.52 7.83
N THR A 60 -7.18 2.10 8.06
CA THR A 60 -6.00 2.45 7.27
C THR A 60 -5.42 1.18 6.67
N ILE A 61 -5.12 1.25 5.38
CA ILE A 61 -4.39 0.22 4.65
C ILE A 61 -2.95 0.69 4.51
N ALA A 62 -2.01 -0.10 5.01
CA ALA A 62 -0.59 0.03 4.72
C ALA A 62 -0.20 -1.01 3.67
N LEU A 63 0.44 -0.57 2.60
CA LEU A 63 0.96 -1.45 1.55
C LEU A 63 2.47 -1.28 1.44
N GLU A 64 3.17 -2.40 1.34
CA GLU A 64 4.62 -2.45 1.14
C GLU A 64 4.91 -3.31 -0.08
N ASN A 65 5.76 -2.81 -0.98
CA ASN A 65 6.34 -3.56 -2.09
C ASN A 65 7.81 -3.83 -1.78
N VAL A 66 8.15 -5.10 -1.57
CA VAL A 66 9.53 -5.51 -1.29
C VAL A 66 10.28 -5.91 -2.56
N SER A 67 9.60 -5.98 -3.70
CA SER A 67 10.18 -6.36 -4.98
C SER A 67 10.84 -5.18 -5.70
N GLY A 68 11.74 -5.51 -6.64
CA GLY A 68 12.37 -4.54 -7.55
C GLY A 68 11.50 -4.15 -8.75
N SER A 69 10.20 -4.48 -8.74
CA SER A 69 9.29 -4.19 -9.85
C SER A 69 8.10 -3.37 -9.38
N THR A 70 7.51 -2.63 -10.30
CA THR A 70 6.24 -1.95 -10.08
C THR A 70 5.11 -2.96 -9.99
N LEU A 71 4.26 -2.84 -8.99
CA LEU A 71 3.16 -3.76 -8.75
C LEU A 71 1.81 -3.06 -8.75
N THR A 72 0.78 -3.78 -9.21
CA THR A 72 -0.62 -3.51 -8.89
C THR A 72 -1.11 -4.56 -7.90
N VAL A 73 -1.51 -4.11 -6.71
CA VAL A 73 -2.08 -4.97 -5.67
C VAL A 73 -3.59 -4.77 -5.64
N VAL A 74 -4.32 -5.85 -5.94
CA VAL A 74 -5.77 -5.85 -6.09
C VAL A 74 -6.40 -6.57 -4.92
N VAL A 75 -7.35 -5.93 -4.24
CA VAL A 75 -8.31 -6.63 -3.37
C VAL A 75 -9.52 -6.96 -4.22
N TYR A 76 -9.81 -8.27 -4.35
CA TYR A 76 -10.66 -8.82 -5.39
C TYR A 76 -12.00 -8.08 -5.56
N GLY A 77 -12.18 -7.31 -6.65
CA GLY A 77 -13.42 -6.58 -6.92
C GLY A 77 -13.72 -5.39 -6.00
N VAL A 78 -12.75 -4.95 -5.20
CA VAL A 78 -12.89 -3.83 -4.25
C VAL A 78 -12.06 -2.64 -4.70
N VAL A 79 -10.74 -2.81 -4.77
CA VAL A 79 -9.79 -1.72 -4.97
C VAL A 79 -8.48 -2.25 -5.55
N CYS A 80 -7.81 -1.42 -6.34
CA CYS A 80 -6.48 -1.68 -6.87
C CYS A 80 -5.53 -0.58 -6.39
N TYR A 81 -4.31 -0.96 -6.03
CA TYR A 81 -3.26 -0.05 -5.60
C TYR A 81 -2.03 -0.24 -6.46
N TYR A 82 -1.54 0.84 -7.04
CA TYR A 82 -0.26 0.90 -7.71
C TYR A 82 0.82 1.26 -6.70
N ILE A 83 1.93 0.52 -6.70
CA ILE A 83 3.04 0.74 -5.78
C ILE A 83 4.40 0.54 -6.48
N SER A 84 5.27 1.53 -6.33
CA SER A 84 6.61 1.54 -6.93
C SER A 84 7.54 0.48 -6.33
N PRO A 85 8.62 0.07 -7.03
CA PRO A 85 9.61 -0.86 -6.49
C PRO A 85 10.14 -0.40 -5.13
N HIS A 86 10.32 -1.35 -4.20
CA HIS A 86 10.91 -1.08 -2.87
C HIS A 86 10.31 0.11 -2.12
N SER A 87 8.99 0.32 -2.26
CA SER A 87 8.28 1.45 -1.66
C SER A 87 7.20 0.98 -0.70
N SER A 88 6.71 1.90 0.11
CA SER A 88 5.56 1.69 0.99
C SER A 88 4.63 2.90 0.93
N CYS A 89 3.34 2.64 1.11
CA CYS A 89 2.30 3.65 1.14
C CYS A 89 1.29 3.38 2.25
N THR A 90 0.53 4.41 2.60
CA THR A 90 -0.70 4.26 3.38
C THR A 90 -1.85 4.95 2.66
N VAL A 91 -3.03 4.35 2.76
CA VAL A 91 -4.27 4.84 2.15
C VAL A 91 -5.43 4.53 3.10
N THR A 92 -6.48 5.35 3.03
CA THR A 92 -7.71 5.08 3.80
C THR A 92 -8.42 3.85 3.23
N GLU A 93 -8.91 2.98 4.12
CA GLU A 93 -9.72 1.82 3.76
C GLU A 93 -11.02 2.28 3.08
N PRO A 94 -11.34 1.81 1.86
CA PRO A 94 -12.61 2.13 1.21
C PRO A 94 -13.77 1.44 1.93
N SER A 95 -14.95 2.05 1.94
CA SER A 95 -16.11 1.57 2.71
C SER A 95 -16.61 0.16 2.35
N ASN A 96 -16.28 -0.33 1.16
CA ASN A 96 -16.62 -1.67 0.67
C ASN A 96 -15.45 -2.67 0.80
N PHE A 97 -14.39 -2.32 1.55
CA PHE A 97 -13.28 -3.21 1.80
C PHE A 97 -13.73 -4.45 2.58
N ASN A 98 -13.19 -5.61 2.21
CA ASN A 98 -13.57 -6.87 2.81
C ASN A 98 -12.34 -7.78 2.93
N THR A 99 -11.87 -7.98 4.16
CA THR A 99 -10.72 -8.84 4.49
C THR A 99 -11.01 -10.33 4.32
N ASN A 100 -12.27 -10.73 4.11
CA ASN A 100 -12.58 -12.10 3.69
C ASN A 100 -12.15 -12.38 2.24
N LEU A 101 -11.85 -11.32 1.46
CA LEU A 101 -11.27 -11.42 0.14
C LEU A 101 -9.75 -11.40 0.24
N GLY A 102 -9.05 -12.12 -0.62
CA GLY A 102 -7.59 -12.06 -0.70
C GLY A 102 -7.08 -10.88 -1.54
N ILE A 103 -5.77 -10.70 -1.51
CA ILE A 103 -5.05 -9.85 -2.45
C ILE A 103 -4.56 -10.68 -3.64
N GLN A 104 -4.53 -10.07 -4.82
CA GLN A 104 -3.75 -10.51 -5.97
C GLN A 104 -2.68 -9.46 -6.26
N VAL A 105 -1.47 -9.92 -6.58
CA VAL A 105 -0.35 -9.04 -6.91
C VAL A 105 0.03 -9.26 -8.35
N TRP A 106 -0.02 -8.19 -9.13
CA TRP A 106 0.25 -8.19 -10.56
C TRP A 106 1.51 -7.36 -10.83
N GLN A 107 2.43 -7.90 -11.61
CA GLN A 107 3.68 -7.22 -11.96
C GLN A 107 3.52 -6.50 -13.30
N HIS A 108 3.93 -5.24 -13.35
CA HIS A 108 4.03 -4.49 -14.61
C HIS A 108 5.24 -4.96 -15.43
N PRO A 109 5.15 -4.95 -16.77
CA PRO A 109 6.27 -5.32 -17.66
C PRO A 109 7.49 -4.39 -17.55
#